data_AF-A0A3D3E4R2-F1
#
_entry.id   AF-A0A3D3E4R2-F1
#
_cell.length_a   1.000
_cell.length_b   1.000
_cell.length_c   1.000
_cell.angle_alpha   90.00
_cell.angle_beta   90.00
_cell.angle_gamma   90.00
#
_symmetry.space_group_name_H-M   'P 1'
#
loop_
_entity.id
_entity.type
_entity.pdbx_description
1 polymer ?
#
loop_
_entity_poly.entity_id
_entity_poly.type
_entity_poly.pdbx_seq_one_letter_code
_entity_poly.pdbx_strand_id
1 'polypeptide(L)'
;MTVDSALTEALRNSEAMPNAKLQALHDFTLSMVRNRGDVSDEEMKAFFDAGYTQQQVLEIILGLSQKVISNYVNRVAKTPVDPMFQPFAWSKN
;
A
#
# COMPACT_ATOMS: atom_id res chain seq x y z
N MET A 1 -1.34 11.88 14.77
CA MET A 1 -0.74 12.01 13.43
C MET A 1 -1.81 12.55 12.50
N THR A 2 -1.58 13.69 11.86
CA THR A 2 -2.54 14.29 10.93
C THR A 2 -2.08 13.95 9.52
N VAL A 3 -2.63 12.89 8.94
CA VAL A 3 -2.42 12.55 7.53
C VAL A 3 -3.48 13.30 6.72
N ASP A 4 -3.09 13.86 5.58
CA ASP A 4 -4.00 14.56 4.68
C ASP A 4 -5.16 13.64 4.24
N SER A 5 -6.39 14.14 4.34
CA SER A 5 -7.57 13.39 3.91
C SER A 5 -7.57 13.17 2.40
N ALA A 6 -7.08 14.11 1.60
CA ALA A 6 -7.00 13.95 0.15
C ALA A 6 -6.10 12.77 -0.23
N LEU A 7 -4.98 12.59 0.47
CA LEU A 7 -4.09 11.44 0.28
C LEU A 7 -4.78 10.12 0.66
N THR A 8 -5.47 10.10 1.80
CA THR A 8 -6.14 8.89 2.30
C THR A 8 -7.27 8.47 1.36
N GLU A 9 -8.05 9.43 0.86
CA GLU A 9 -9.13 9.17 -0.10
C GLU A 9 -8.58 8.70 -1.45
N ALA A 10 -7.51 9.33 -1.96
CA ALA A 10 -6.88 8.86 -3.19
C ALA A 10 -6.41 7.39 -3.08
N LEU A 11 -5.78 7.02 -1.95
CA LEU A 11 -5.33 5.64 -1.71
C LEU A 11 -6.49 4.66 -1.62
N ARG A 12 -7.56 5.01 -0.91
CA ARG A 12 -8.76 4.17 -0.78
C ARG A 12 -9.43 3.95 -2.13
N ASN A 13 -9.55 5.00 -2.92
CA ASN A 13 -10.31 4.99 -4.17
C ASN A 13 -9.46 4.59 -5.39
N SER A 14 -8.18 4.23 -5.20
CA SER A 14 -7.24 3.87 -6.28
C SER A 14 -7.05 5.01 -7.29
N GLU A 15 -7.05 6.25 -6.81
CA GLU A 15 -6.80 7.46 -7.61
C GLU A 15 -5.30 7.79 -7.65
N ALA A 16 -4.92 8.74 -8.51
CA ALA A 16 -3.54 9.20 -8.60
C ALA A 16 -3.09 9.85 -7.28
N MET A 17 -1.84 9.58 -6.89
CA MET A 17 -1.26 10.13 -5.68
C MET A 17 -0.96 11.63 -5.84
N PRO A 18 -1.00 12.42 -4.74
CA PRO A 18 -0.80 13.88 -4.80
C PRO A 18 0.57 14.34 -5.32
N ASN A 19 1.57 13.46 -5.37
CA ASN A 19 2.87 13.75 -5.95
C ASN A 19 3.53 12.50 -6.56
N ALA A 20 4.49 12.72 -7.46
CA ALA A 20 5.17 11.66 -8.20
C ALA A 20 5.92 10.67 -7.30
N LYS A 21 6.47 11.14 -6.17
CA LYS A 21 7.20 10.27 -5.22
C LYS A 21 6.27 9.28 -4.51
N LEU A 22 5.07 9.72 -4.13
CA LEU A 22 4.04 8.84 -3.57
C LEU A 22 3.42 7.94 -4.63
N GLN A 23 3.27 8.42 -5.86
CA GLN A 23 2.81 7.60 -6.99
C GLN A 23 3.77 6.43 -7.24
N ALA A 24 5.08 6.70 -7.29
CA ALA A 24 6.09 5.65 -7.46
C ALA A 24 6.07 4.61 -6.33
N LEU A 25 5.85 5.03 -5.08
CA LEU A 25 5.70 4.11 -3.95
C LEU A 25 4.45 3.25 -4.07
N HIS A 26 3.33 3.85 -4.44
CA HIS A 26 2.07 3.15 -4.66
C HIS A 26 2.22 2.09 -5.75
N ASP A 27 2.76 2.47 -6.91
CA ASP A 27 2.88 1.60 -8.07
C ASP A 27 3.87 0.46 -7.83
N PHE A 28 5.02 0.76 -7.23
CA PHE A 28 6.00 -0.26 -6.87
C PHE A 28 5.45 -1.25 -5.84
N THR A 29 4.72 -0.76 -4.82
CA THR A 29 4.06 -1.64 -3.83
C THR A 29 3.01 -2.54 -4.49
N LEU A 30 2.25 -2.01 -5.45
CA LEU A 30 1.27 -2.78 -6.21
C LEU A 30 1.92 -3.84 -7.10
N SER A 31 3.02 -3.52 -7.77
CA SER A 31 3.77 -4.49 -8.58
C SER A 31 4.31 -5.62 -7.70
N MET A 32 4.98 -5.28 -6.59
CA MET A 32 5.52 -6.23 -5.62
C MET A 32 4.45 -7.22 -5.12
N VAL A 33 3.26 -6.74 -4.74
CA VAL A 33 2.19 -7.62 -4.22
C VAL A 33 1.53 -8.45 -5.33
N ARG A 34 1.30 -7.88 -6.52
CA ARG A 34 0.61 -8.57 -7.63
C ARG A 34 1.49 -9.65 -8.25
N ASN A 35 2.78 -9.35 -8.39
CA ASN A 35 3.77 -10.23 -9.00
C ASN A 35 4.54 -11.07 -7.98
N ARG A 36 4.14 -11.01 -6.70
CA ARG A 36 4.71 -11.83 -5.61
C ARG A 36 6.23 -11.66 -5.45
N GLY A 37 6.70 -10.43 -5.61
CA GLY A 37 8.11 -10.08 -5.50
C GLY A 37 8.91 -10.12 -6.80
N ASP A 38 8.32 -10.61 -7.89
CA ASP A 38 8.94 -10.61 -9.22
C ASP A 38 8.70 -9.26 -9.91
N VAL A 39 9.53 -8.27 -9.59
CA VAL A 39 9.49 -6.91 -10.15
C VAL A 39 10.59 -6.74 -11.19
N SER A 40 10.29 -6.01 -12.29
CA SER A 40 11.26 -5.83 -13.37
C SER A 40 12.37 -4.82 -13.02
N ASP A 41 13.48 -4.87 -13.74
CA ASP A 41 14.58 -3.90 -13.59
C ASP A 41 14.11 -2.47 -13.89
N GLU A 42 13.16 -2.30 -14.83
CA GLU A 42 12.56 -1.00 -15.14
C GLU A 42 11.72 -0.47 -13.98
N GLU A 43 10.94 -1.32 -13.32
CA GLU A 43 10.13 -0.94 -12.15
C GLU A 43 11.02 -0.58 -10.95
N MET A 44 12.09 -1.35 -10.73
CA MET A 44 13.12 -1.05 -9.72
C MET A 44 13.78 0.29 -10.01
N LYS A 45 14.16 0.53 -11.27
CA LYS A 45 14.78 1.79 -11.69
C LYS A 45 13.83 2.98 -11.46
N ALA A 46 12.57 2.87 -11.87
CA ALA A 46 11.58 3.93 -11.68
C ALA A 46 11.37 4.28 -10.19
N PHE A 47 11.37 3.27 -9.32
CA PHE A 47 11.28 3.46 -7.88
C PHE A 47 12.50 4.20 -7.31
N PHE A 48 13.71 3.87 -7.76
CA PHE A 48 14.93 4.57 -7.33
C PHE A 48 15.07 5.97 -7.92
N ASP A 49 14.66 6.18 -9.18
CA ASP A 49 14.63 7.51 -9.80
C ASP A 49 13.70 8.48 -9.06
N ALA A 50 12.65 7.96 -8.39
CA ALA A 50 11.78 8.73 -7.50
C ALA A 50 12.43 9.07 -6.13
N GLY A 51 13.68 8.66 -5.91
CA GLY A 51 14.47 8.98 -4.72
C GLY A 51 14.26 8.03 -3.55
N TYR A 52 13.83 6.79 -3.82
CA TYR A 52 13.87 5.70 -2.84
C TYR A 52 15.15 4.88 -2.97
N THR A 53 15.41 4.03 -1.98
CA THR A 53 16.62 3.20 -1.93
C THR A 53 16.28 1.75 -1.68
N GLN A 54 17.29 0.89 -1.74
CA GLN A 54 17.15 -0.53 -1.39
C GLN A 54 16.62 -0.75 0.03
N GLN A 55 16.89 0.18 0.97
CA GLN A 55 16.31 0.10 2.30
C GLN A 55 14.77 0.14 2.25
N GLN A 56 14.19 1.03 1.44
CA GLN A 56 12.74 1.13 1.30
C GLN A 56 12.14 -0.08 0.61
N VAL A 57 12.87 -0.77 -0.27
CA VAL A 57 12.42 -2.05 -0.84
C VAL A 57 12.23 -3.08 0.28
N LEU A 58 13.19 -3.20 1.20
CA LEU A 58 13.09 -4.11 2.35
C LEU A 58 11.97 -3.70 3.32
N GLU A 59 11.78 -2.40 3.55
CA GLU A 59 10.68 -1.88 4.38
C GLU A 59 9.31 -2.19 3.77
N ILE A 60 9.17 -2.11 2.44
CA ILE A 60 7.95 -2.51 1.72
C ILE A 60 7.70 -4.01 1.87
N ILE A 61 8.72 -4.85 1.69
CA ILE A 61 8.59 -6.31 1.86
C ILE A 61 8.14 -6.65 3.29
N LEU A 62 8.70 -5.99 4.29
CA LEU A 62 8.28 -6.14 5.69
C LEU A 62 6.81 -5.74 5.88
N GLY A 63 6.41 -4.58 5.36
CA GLY A 63 5.03 -4.10 5.43
C GLY A 63 4.04 -5.04 4.74
N LEU A 64 4.39 -5.54 3.55
CA LEU A 64 3.59 -6.52 2.81
C LEU A 64 3.45 -7.81 3.61
N SER A 65 4.53 -8.32 4.21
CA SER A 65 4.50 -9.55 5.02
C SER A 65 3.49 -9.43 6.17
N GLN A 66 3.51 -8.31 6.91
CA GLN A 66 2.54 -8.04 7.97
C GLN A 66 1.10 -7.97 7.43
N LYS A 67 0.90 -7.27 6.30
CA LYS A 67 -0.43 -7.09 5.72
C LYS A 67 -1.00 -8.35 5.12
N VAL A 68 -0.20 -9.22 4.52
CA VAL A 68 -0.65 -10.53 4.02
C VAL A 68 -1.20 -11.36 5.18
N ILE A 69 -0.44 -11.48 6.28
CA ILE A 69 -0.90 -12.21 7.48
C ILE A 69 -2.22 -11.63 7.99
N SER A 70 -2.26 -10.31 8.21
CA SER A 70 -3.44 -9.64 8.77
C SER A 70 -4.66 -9.74 7.86
N ASN A 71 -4.50 -9.51 6.55
CA ASN A 71 -5.59 -9.57 5.58
C ASN A 71 -6.15 -11.00 5.48
N TYR A 72 -5.29 -12.02 5.47
CA TYR A 72 -5.71 -13.41 5.35
C TYR A 72 -6.44 -13.88 6.61
N VAL A 73 -5.88 -13.59 7.79
CA VAL A 73 -6.53 -13.92 9.07
C VAL A 73 -7.91 -13.28 9.15
N ASN A 74 -8.01 -11.96 8.89
CA ASN A 74 -9.30 -11.27 8.98
C ASN A 74 -10.31 -11.77 7.94
N ARG A 75 -9.85 -12.12 6.73
CA ARG A 75 -10.73 -12.67 5.69
C ARG A 75 -11.27 -14.05 6.07
N VAL A 76 -10.40 -14.94 6.56
CA VAL A 76 -10.78 -16.33 6.93
C VAL A 76 -11.66 -16.33 8.18
N ALA A 77 -11.29 -15.54 9.20
CA ALA A 77 -12.04 -15.46 10.46
C ALA A 77 -13.32 -14.61 10.36
N LYS A 78 -13.49 -13.85 9.28
CA LYS A 78 -14.58 -12.86 9.10
C LYS A 78 -14.64 -11.88 10.28
N THR A 79 -13.47 -11.38 10.71
CA THR A 79 -13.35 -10.50 11.87
C THR A 79 -14.22 -9.25 11.68
N PRO A 80 -15.16 -8.96 12.60
CA PRO A 80 -15.96 -7.75 12.52
C PRO A 80 -15.10 -6.51 12.82
N VAL A 81 -15.51 -5.36 12.27
CA VAL A 81 -14.89 -4.07 12.62
C VAL A 81 -15.37 -3.66 14.00
N ASP A 82 -14.43 -3.41 14.92
CA ASP A 82 -14.78 -2.94 16.27
C ASP A 82 -15.58 -1.63 16.22
N PRO A 83 -16.53 -1.41 17.15
CA PRO A 83 -17.38 -0.21 17.16
C PRO A 83 -16.60 1.11 17.08
N MET A 84 -15.44 1.19 17.72
CA MET A 84 -14.60 2.39 17.71
C MET A 84 -14.00 2.74 16.34
N PHE A 85 -13.91 1.77 15.42
CA PHE A 85 -13.36 1.96 14.08
C PHE A 85 -14.45 2.09 12.98
N GLN A 86 -15.73 1.95 13.33
CA GLN A 86 -16.85 2.12 12.40
C GLN A 86 -16.85 3.46 11.64
N PRO A 87 -16.47 4.61 12.25
CA PRO A 87 -16.36 5.87 11.51
C PRO A 87 -15.37 5.86 10.34
N PHE A 88 -14.46 4.88 10.30
CA PHE A 88 -13.45 4.71 9.24
C PHE A 88 -13.79 3.55 8.29
N ALA A 89 -14.98 2.94 8.43
CA ALA A 89 -15.43 1.90 7.53
C ALA A 89 -15.44 2.42 6.09
N TRP A 90 -14.93 1.61 5.17
CA TRP A 90 -14.84 1.93 3.76
C TRP A 90 -15.22 0.71 2.93
N SER A 91 -16.00 0.95 1.87
CA SER A 91 -16.34 -0.03 0.85
C SER A 91 -15.94 0.50 -0.51
N LYS A 92 -15.29 -0.35 -1.31
CA LYS A 92 -15.07 -0.05 -2.72
C LYS A 92 -16.43 0.00 -3.42
N ASN A 93 -16.70 1.08 -4.15
CA ASN A 93 -17.86 1.18 -5.05
C ASN A 93 -17.76 0.17 -6.18
#